data_AF-A0AAW4TNU7-F1
#
_entry.id   AF-A0AAW4TNU7-F1
#
_cell.length_a   1.000
_cell.length_b   1.000
_cell.length_c   1.000
_cell.angle_alpha   90.00
_cell.angle_beta   90.00
_cell.angle_gamma   90.00
#
_symmetry.space_group_name_H-M   'P 1'
#
loop_
_entity.id
_entity.type
_entity.pdbx_description
1 polymer ?
#
loop_
_entity_poly.entity_id
_entity_poly.type
_entity_poly.pdbx_seq_one_letter_code
_entity_poly.pdbx_strand_id
1 'polypeptide(L)'
;MTALLELAHTQHYPDATLYVVATPIGNTADITLRALHVLGLADRIAAEDTRNTGQLLARYGISKPLVAVHEHNEREAAQRVIELLRGGERVAYVSDAGTPGISDPGARLVDAVRAAGFTVVPLPGASAAVTALSVAGDWAGAFTFAGFLPPKAKQRATALQALVSHPYALVFYEAPHRIAETVAALAEAFGPARRLLIARELTKLHEQLFQGTLAEGQSWLAGDANRQRGEFVLVVEGAPAASGEADDTAHDALLRLLLEEVPVKSAAKLAAALTGASRSTLYARALVLKEGKED
;
A
#
# COMPACT_ATOMS: atom_id res chain seq x y z
N MET A 1 -21.31 -26.79 -4.13
CA MET A 1 -19.94 -26.34 -3.79
C MET A 1 -18.88 -27.24 -4.43
N THR A 2 -19.04 -28.56 -4.40
CA THR A 2 -18.06 -29.56 -4.86
C THR A 2 -17.56 -29.32 -6.30
N ALA A 3 -18.45 -29.15 -7.28
CA ALA A 3 -18.04 -28.95 -8.68
C ALA A 3 -17.23 -27.66 -8.94
N LEU A 4 -17.47 -26.58 -8.17
CA LEU A 4 -16.68 -25.35 -8.30
C LEU A 4 -15.32 -25.47 -7.61
N LEU A 5 -15.23 -26.23 -6.52
CA LEU A 5 -13.97 -26.46 -5.81
C LEU A 5 -13.01 -27.37 -6.60
N GLU A 6 -13.52 -28.19 -7.53
CA GLU A 6 -12.69 -28.97 -8.45
C GLU A 6 -11.77 -28.09 -9.31
N LEU A 7 -12.14 -26.83 -9.58
CA LEU A 7 -11.28 -25.86 -10.26
C LEU A 7 -9.98 -25.58 -9.49
N ALA A 8 -9.95 -25.84 -8.17
CA ALA A 8 -8.75 -25.70 -7.36
C ALA A 8 -7.87 -26.95 -7.36
N HIS A 9 -8.31 -28.11 -7.87
CA HIS A 9 -7.56 -29.37 -7.77
C HIS A 9 -6.32 -29.44 -8.66
N THR A 10 -6.20 -28.55 -9.65
CA THR A 10 -5.12 -28.60 -10.65
C THR A 10 -3.76 -28.19 -10.10
N GLN A 11 -3.70 -27.71 -8.85
CA GLN A 11 -2.47 -27.31 -8.19
C GLN A 11 -2.01 -28.34 -7.16
N HIS A 12 -0.70 -28.39 -6.93
CA HIS A 12 -0.14 -29.20 -5.84
C HIS A 12 -0.28 -28.50 -4.48
N TYR A 13 -0.79 -29.24 -3.48
CA TYR A 13 -0.97 -28.79 -2.10
C TYR A 13 -0.15 -29.65 -1.14
N PRO A 14 1.17 -29.37 -1.01
CA PRO A 14 2.04 -30.15 -0.14
C PRO A 14 1.56 -30.15 1.31
N ASP A 15 1.85 -31.25 1.99
CA ASP A 15 1.80 -31.36 3.45
C ASP A 15 2.94 -30.56 4.10
N ALA A 16 3.00 -30.53 5.43
CA ALA A 16 4.02 -29.77 6.18
C ALA A 16 4.21 -28.32 5.68
N THR A 17 3.12 -27.66 5.29
CA THR A 17 3.14 -26.37 4.60
C THR A 17 2.23 -25.36 5.30
N LEU A 18 2.74 -24.13 5.46
CA LEU A 18 1.94 -22.98 5.88
C LEU A 18 1.31 -22.31 4.67
N TYR A 19 -0.01 -22.25 4.62
CA TYR A 19 -0.76 -21.53 3.59
C TYR A 19 -1.21 -20.18 4.13
N VAL A 20 -0.80 -19.07 3.51
CA VAL A 20 -1.28 -17.73 3.87
C VAL A 20 -2.51 -17.41 3.03
N VAL A 21 -3.67 -17.31 3.67
CA VAL A 21 -4.97 -17.26 2.99
C VAL A 21 -5.66 -15.94 3.31
N ALA A 22 -5.93 -15.15 2.27
CA ALA A 22 -6.69 -13.93 2.41
C ALA A 22 -8.18 -14.21 2.69
N THR A 23 -8.75 -13.47 3.63
CA THR A 23 -10.17 -13.48 3.98
C THR A 23 -10.88 -12.26 3.39
N PRO A 24 -12.22 -12.26 3.28
CA PRO A 24 -12.95 -11.09 2.81
C PRO A 24 -12.75 -9.84 3.66
N ILE A 25 -12.92 -8.65 3.05
CA ILE A 25 -12.80 -7.34 3.73
C ILE A 25 -14.15 -6.69 4.08
N GLY A 26 -15.24 -7.43 3.96
CA GLY A 26 -16.59 -6.94 4.28
C GLY A 26 -17.71 -7.79 3.70
N ASN A 27 -17.53 -8.30 2.48
CA ASN A 27 -18.50 -9.18 1.83
C ASN A 27 -18.02 -10.63 1.75
N THR A 28 -18.75 -11.55 2.37
CA THR A 28 -18.38 -12.97 2.41
C THR A 28 -18.28 -13.64 1.03
N ALA A 29 -18.82 -13.03 -0.03
CA ALA A 29 -18.69 -13.53 -1.39
C ALA A 29 -17.29 -13.30 -2.00
N ASP A 30 -16.45 -12.44 -1.42
CA ASP A 30 -15.14 -12.08 -1.98
C ASP A 30 -14.03 -13.09 -1.65
N ILE A 31 -14.36 -14.19 -0.99
CA ILE A 31 -13.41 -15.28 -0.78
C ILE A 31 -13.18 -16.06 -2.08
N THR A 32 -11.94 -16.43 -2.35
CA THR A 32 -11.62 -17.18 -3.57
C THR A 32 -12.00 -18.67 -3.42
N LEU A 33 -12.33 -19.33 -4.54
CA LEU A 33 -12.57 -20.77 -4.56
C LEU A 33 -11.38 -21.57 -4.04
N ARG A 34 -10.15 -21.12 -4.35
CA ARG A 34 -8.92 -21.77 -3.88
C ARG A 34 -8.68 -21.56 -2.39
N ALA A 35 -9.06 -20.41 -1.82
CA ALA A 35 -9.05 -20.19 -0.38
C ALA A 35 -9.99 -21.17 0.33
N LEU A 36 -11.24 -21.30 -0.14
CA LEU A 36 -12.20 -22.27 0.41
C LEU A 36 -11.69 -23.71 0.32
N HIS A 37 -11.09 -24.09 -0.82
CA HIS A 37 -10.49 -25.41 -0.99
C HIS A 37 -9.36 -25.67 0.02
N VAL A 38 -8.40 -24.74 0.16
CA VAL A 38 -7.28 -24.87 1.11
C VAL A 38 -7.76 -24.88 2.57
N LEU A 39 -8.72 -24.04 2.94
CA LEU A 39 -9.30 -24.06 4.29
C LEU A 39 -10.03 -25.38 4.59
N GLY A 40 -10.65 -25.99 3.57
CA GLY A 40 -11.24 -27.33 3.67
C GLY A 40 -10.20 -28.46 3.73
N LEU A 41 -9.05 -28.28 3.08
CA LEU A 41 -7.96 -29.27 3.04
C LEU A 41 -7.07 -29.22 4.28
N ALA A 42 -6.85 -28.03 4.87
CA ALA A 42 -5.95 -27.84 6.00
C ALA A 42 -6.35 -28.69 7.21
N ASP A 43 -5.36 -29.17 7.96
CA ASP A 43 -5.57 -29.92 9.20
C ASP A 43 -5.90 -28.97 10.36
N ARG A 44 -5.32 -27.75 10.32
CA ARG A 44 -5.49 -26.68 11.30
C ARG A 44 -5.63 -25.33 10.61
N ILE A 45 -6.39 -24.43 11.23
CA ILE A 45 -6.44 -23.02 10.82
C ILE A 45 -5.90 -22.15 11.95
N ALA A 46 -4.76 -21.53 11.71
CA ALA A 46 -4.21 -20.47 12.53
C ALA A 46 -4.92 -19.15 12.20
N ALA A 47 -5.35 -18.41 13.22
CA ALA A 47 -6.16 -17.21 13.05
C ALA A 47 -5.78 -16.11 14.04
N GLU A 48 -5.92 -14.85 13.59
CA GLU A 48 -5.82 -13.66 14.45
C GLU A 48 -6.87 -13.69 15.55
N ASP A 49 -8.17 -13.56 15.26
CA ASP A 49 -9.25 -13.86 16.22
C ASP A 49 -9.98 -15.15 15.82
N THR A 50 -9.85 -16.18 16.67
CA THR A 50 -10.46 -17.49 16.44
C THR A 50 -11.99 -17.45 16.50
N ARG A 51 -12.59 -16.48 17.21
CA ARG A 51 -14.04 -16.31 17.29
C ARG A 51 -14.58 -15.71 16.00
N ASN A 52 -13.92 -14.68 15.47
CA ASN A 52 -14.30 -14.06 14.19
C ASN A 52 -14.12 -15.06 13.05
N THR A 53 -12.96 -15.71 13.00
CA THR A 53 -12.64 -16.74 12.00
C THR A 53 -13.62 -17.91 12.09
N GLY A 54 -13.95 -18.40 13.29
CA GLY A 54 -14.93 -19.48 13.46
C GLY A 54 -16.30 -19.14 12.89
N GLN A 55 -16.79 -17.91 13.11
CA GLN A 55 -18.05 -17.43 12.51
C GLN A 55 -17.98 -17.34 10.99
N LEU A 56 -16.85 -16.87 10.45
CA LEU A 56 -16.63 -16.81 9.00
C LEU A 56 -16.64 -18.22 8.38
N LEU A 57 -15.88 -19.16 8.94
CA LEU A 57 -15.80 -20.54 8.44
C LEU A 57 -17.15 -21.25 8.49
N ALA A 58 -17.95 -21.00 9.53
CA ALA A 58 -19.29 -21.56 9.65
C ALA A 58 -20.21 -21.16 8.48
N ARG A 59 -20.08 -19.93 7.96
CA ARG A 59 -20.85 -19.46 6.78
C ARG A 59 -20.51 -20.24 5.51
N TYR A 60 -19.30 -20.77 5.42
CA TYR A 60 -18.84 -21.62 4.32
C TYR A 60 -19.04 -23.11 4.58
N GLY A 61 -19.59 -23.49 5.74
CA GLY A 61 -19.72 -24.90 6.13
C GLY A 61 -18.37 -25.59 6.40
N ILE A 62 -17.33 -24.83 6.75
CA ILE A 62 -16.00 -25.35 7.09
C ILE A 62 -15.88 -25.48 8.61
N SER A 63 -15.48 -26.65 9.07
CA SER A 63 -15.19 -26.91 10.49
C SER A 63 -13.79 -27.51 10.62
N LYS A 64 -12.88 -26.77 11.27
CA LYS A 64 -11.49 -27.15 11.49
C LYS A 64 -11.03 -26.70 12.87
N PRO A 65 -10.09 -27.41 13.51
CA PRO A 65 -9.52 -26.95 14.76
C PRO A 65 -8.73 -25.66 14.57
N LEU A 66 -8.99 -24.67 15.43
CA LEU A 66 -8.37 -23.35 15.36
C LEU A 66 -7.15 -23.24 16.28
N VAL A 67 -6.17 -22.44 15.86
CA VAL A 67 -4.99 -22.05 16.64
C VAL A 67 -4.93 -20.52 16.67
N ALA A 68 -4.85 -19.93 17.86
CA ALA A 68 -4.75 -18.48 18.00
C ALA A 68 -3.31 -18.00 17.70
N VAL A 69 -3.18 -16.97 16.88
CA VAL A 69 -1.93 -16.26 16.58
C VAL A 69 -2.21 -14.76 16.76
N HIS A 70 -1.85 -14.21 17.91
CA HIS A 70 -2.06 -12.80 18.25
C HIS A 70 -0.72 -12.07 18.20
N GLU A 71 -0.74 -10.76 17.97
CA GLU A 71 0.49 -9.95 17.90
C GLU A 71 1.37 -10.08 19.16
N HIS A 72 0.73 -10.17 20.34
CA HIS A 72 1.43 -10.26 21.62
C HIS A 72 2.07 -11.63 21.91
N ASN A 73 1.63 -12.70 21.25
CA ASN A 73 2.11 -14.07 21.47
C ASN A 73 2.74 -14.71 20.22
N GLU A 74 3.03 -13.89 19.20
CA GLU A 74 3.39 -14.34 17.85
C GLU A 74 4.55 -15.34 17.82
N ARG A 75 5.53 -15.21 18.73
CA ARG A 75 6.67 -16.13 18.86
C ARG A 75 6.26 -17.52 19.34
N GLU A 76 5.46 -17.59 20.40
CA GLU A 76 4.97 -18.86 20.97
C GLU A 76 4.00 -19.52 19.98
N ALA A 77 3.11 -18.72 19.40
CA ALA A 77 2.17 -19.19 18.38
C ALA A 77 2.90 -19.72 17.15
N ALA A 78 3.98 -19.07 16.71
CA ALA A 78 4.82 -19.55 15.62
C ALA A 78 5.47 -20.89 15.94
N GLN A 79 6.02 -21.07 17.15
CA GLN A 79 6.61 -22.35 17.55
C GLN A 79 5.58 -23.49 17.51
N ARG A 80 4.36 -23.23 17.99
CA ARG A 80 3.26 -24.21 17.93
C ARG A 80 2.89 -24.55 16.49
N VAL A 81 2.84 -23.57 15.59
CA VAL A 81 2.61 -23.83 14.16
C VAL A 81 3.74 -24.68 13.58
N ILE A 82 5.00 -24.35 13.88
CA ILE A 82 6.17 -25.12 13.42
C ILE A 82 6.09 -26.59 13.90
N GLU A 83 5.64 -26.84 15.11
CA GLU A 83 5.46 -28.21 15.63
C GLU A 83 4.39 -29.00 14.88
N LEU A 84 3.28 -28.35 14.50
CA LEU A 84 2.26 -28.96 13.65
C LEU A 84 2.83 -29.31 12.26
N LEU A 85 3.59 -28.38 11.66
CA LEU A 85 4.24 -28.61 10.36
C LEU A 85 5.27 -29.76 10.42
N ARG A 86 6.06 -29.86 11.51
CA ARG A 86 6.96 -31.01 11.75
C ARG A 86 6.21 -32.34 11.82
N GLY A 87 4.97 -32.32 12.30
CA GLY A 87 4.07 -33.47 12.32
C GLY A 87 3.50 -33.85 10.95
N GLY A 88 3.80 -33.09 9.89
CA GLY A 88 3.25 -33.29 8.56
C GLY A 88 1.93 -32.56 8.31
N GLU A 89 1.43 -31.77 9.26
CA GLU A 89 0.14 -31.09 9.10
C GLU A 89 0.21 -29.94 8.08
N ARG A 90 -0.90 -29.69 7.38
CA ARG A 90 -1.15 -28.45 6.64
C ARG A 90 -1.78 -27.44 7.57
N VAL A 91 -1.16 -26.27 7.71
CA VAL A 91 -1.69 -25.17 8.50
C VAL A 91 -2.07 -24.03 7.57
N ALA A 92 -3.33 -23.60 7.58
CA ALA A 92 -3.73 -22.36 6.93
C ALA A 92 -3.69 -21.20 7.93
N TYR A 93 -3.14 -20.05 7.57
CA TYR A 93 -3.13 -18.84 8.37
C TYR A 93 -4.02 -17.77 7.72
N VAL A 94 -4.89 -17.18 8.53
CA VAL A 94 -5.83 -16.11 8.17
C VAL A 94 -5.73 -14.95 9.17
N SER A 95 -5.95 -13.72 8.70
CA SER A 95 -6.24 -12.55 9.52
C SER A 95 -7.75 -12.29 9.53
N ASP A 96 -8.18 -11.36 10.39
CA ASP A 96 -9.61 -11.05 10.54
C ASP A 96 -10.23 -10.53 9.24
N ALA A 97 -9.46 -9.79 8.43
CA ALA A 97 -9.90 -9.30 7.13
C ALA A 97 -8.72 -9.10 6.16
N GLY A 98 -8.92 -9.48 4.90
CA GLY A 98 -7.96 -9.20 3.83
C GLY A 98 -6.75 -10.13 3.83
N THR A 99 -5.60 -9.61 3.40
CA THR A 99 -4.39 -10.40 3.19
C THR A 99 -3.50 -10.37 4.45
N PRO A 100 -3.21 -11.53 5.08
CA PRO A 100 -2.47 -11.57 6.34
C PRO A 100 -1.02 -11.09 6.21
N GLY A 101 -0.46 -10.56 7.30
CA GLY A 101 0.95 -10.15 7.40
C GLY A 101 1.32 -8.83 6.72
N ILE A 102 0.33 -8.03 6.29
CA ILE A 102 0.55 -6.70 5.68
C ILE A 102 0.35 -5.57 6.71
N SER A 103 -0.84 -5.51 7.32
CA SER A 103 -1.15 -4.61 8.45
C SER A 103 -1.59 -5.35 9.70
N ASP A 104 -1.95 -6.61 9.53
CA ASP A 104 -2.28 -7.54 10.60
C ASP A 104 -1.02 -8.35 11.00
N PRO A 105 -1.08 -9.11 12.11
CA PRO A 105 -0.03 -10.08 12.45
C PRO A 105 0.26 -11.07 11.32
N GLY A 106 1.36 -11.82 11.46
CA GLY A 106 1.69 -12.94 10.59
C GLY A 106 3.03 -12.84 9.87
N ALA A 107 3.58 -11.63 9.71
CA ALA A 107 4.90 -11.46 9.11
C ALA A 107 5.98 -12.23 9.89
N ARG A 108 5.94 -12.16 11.23
CA ARG A 108 6.89 -12.90 12.08
C ARG A 108 6.63 -14.41 12.08
N LEU A 109 5.37 -14.83 11.94
CA LEU A 109 5.02 -16.24 11.76
C LEU A 109 5.66 -16.79 10.47
N VAL A 110 5.51 -16.06 9.36
CA VAL A 110 6.10 -16.43 8.07
C VAL A 110 7.63 -16.53 8.17
N ASP A 111 8.28 -15.56 8.80
CA ASP A 111 9.74 -15.59 9.01
C ASP A 111 10.17 -16.79 9.84
N ALA A 112 9.48 -17.06 10.96
CA ALA A 112 9.80 -18.19 11.83
C ALA A 112 9.61 -19.54 11.12
N VAL A 113 8.52 -19.71 10.36
CA VAL A 113 8.25 -20.94 9.60
C VAL A 113 9.29 -21.16 8.50
N ARG A 114 9.67 -20.09 7.77
CA ARG A 114 10.76 -20.16 6.78
C ARG A 114 12.11 -20.49 7.42
N ALA A 115 12.43 -19.86 8.55
CA ALA A 115 13.67 -20.13 9.27
C ALA A 115 13.74 -21.58 9.78
N ALA A 116 12.60 -22.20 10.07
CA ALA A 116 12.50 -23.62 10.43
C ALA A 116 12.56 -24.59 9.24
N GLY A 117 12.71 -24.09 7.99
CA GLY A 117 12.86 -24.89 6.78
C GLY A 117 11.55 -25.36 6.14
N PHE A 118 10.41 -24.82 6.57
CA PHE A 118 9.10 -25.20 6.02
C PHE A 118 8.65 -24.30 4.87
N THR A 119 7.84 -24.88 3.98
CA THR A 119 7.26 -24.17 2.84
C THR A 119 6.18 -23.20 3.30
N VAL A 120 6.17 -21.99 2.74
CA VAL A 120 5.10 -21.01 2.89
C VAL A 120 4.50 -20.70 1.53
N VAL A 121 3.20 -20.93 1.37
CA VAL A 121 2.46 -20.74 0.11
C VAL A 121 1.47 -19.59 0.25
N PRO A 122 1.64 -18.47 -0.47
CA PRO A 122 0.64 -17.40 -0.48
C PRO A 122 -0.53 -17.74 -1.41
N LEU A 123 -1.75 -17.51 -0.94
CA LEU A 123 -2.94 -17.49 -1.79
C LEU A 123 -3.32 -16.03 -2.09
N PRO A 124 -3.54 -15.67 -3.37
CA PRO A 124 -4.11 -14.37 -3.71
C PRO A 124 -5.54 -14.27 -3.18
N GLY A 125 -5.96 -13.05 -2.87
CA GLY A 125 -7.32 -12.73 -2.45
C GLY A 125 -7.48 -11.25 -2.12
N ALA A 126 -8.46 -10.93 -1.30
CA ALA A 126 -8.86 -9.56 -1.03
C ALA A 126 -7.75 -8.73 -0.34
N SER A 127 -7.59 -7.49 -0.80
CA SER A 127 -6.71 -6.48 -0.21
C SER A 127 -7.36 -5.11 -0.35
N ALA A 128 -7.72 -4.48 0.76
CA ALA A 128 -8.42 -3.19 0.73
C ALA A 128 -7.61 -2.10 0.02
N ALA A 129 -6.29 -2.07 0.20
CA ALA A 129 -5.38 -1.17 -0.50
C ALA A 129 -5.45 -1.33 -2.02
N VAL A 130 -5.34 -2.57 -2.53
CA VAL A 130 -5.35 -2.83 -3.97
C VAL A 130 -6.74 -2.62 -4.56
N THR A 131 -7.80 -2.98 -3.82
CA THR A 131 -9.19 -2.69 -4.22
C THR A 131 -9.40 -1.18 -4.39
N ALA A 132 -8.98 -0.35 -3.43
CA ALA A 132 -9.06 1.11 -3.56
C ALA A 132 -8.22 1.65 -4.73
N LEU A 133 -7.00 1.16 -4.90
CA LEU A 133 -6.12 1.57 -6.00
C LEU A 133 -6.70 1.25 -7.38
N SER A 134 -7.43 0.14 -7.52
CA SER A 134 -8.04 -0.28 -8.80
C SER A 134 -9.05 0.73 -9.35
N VAL A 135 -9.58 1.60 -8.50
CA VAL A 135 -10.53 2.66 -8.84
C VAL A 135 -9.95 4.07 -8.64
N ALA A 136 -8.67 4.20 -8.30
CA ALA A 136 -8.03 5.50 -8.07
C ALA A 136 -7.79 6.27 -9.37
N GLY A 137 -7.39 5.59 -10.44
CA GLY A 137 -7.03 6.18 -11.73
C GLY A 137 -5.52 6.19 -12.00
N ASP A 138 -5.11 6.81 -13.10
CA ASP A 138 -3.75 6.78 -13.66
C ASP A 138 -2.68 7.45 -12.79
N TRP A 139 -3.03 8.51 -12.06
CA TRP A 139 -2.15 9.22 -11.13
C TRP A 139 -1.63 8.35 -9.97
N ALA A 140 -2.24 7.19 -9.74
CA ALA A 140 -1.81 6.21 -8.74
C ALA A 140 -1.09 4.99 -9.36
N GLY A 141 -0.61 5.09 -10.60
CA GLY A 141 0.02 3.98 -11.33
C GLY A 141 1.26 3.38 -10.66
N ALA A 142 1.99 4.17 -9.86
CA ALA A 142 2.98 3.71 -8.90
C ALA A 142 2.58 4.20 -7.51
N PHE A 143 2.74 3.35 -6.51
CA PHE A 143 2.28 3.65 -5.15
C PHE A 143 3.22 3.11 -4.06
N THR A 144 3.01 3.60 -2.85
CA THR A 144 3.63 3.13 -1.62
C THR A 144 2.55 2.93 -0.59
N PHE A 145 2.46 1.71 -0.05
CA PHE A 145 1.57 1.42 1.06
C PHE A 145 2.24 1.88 2.36
N ALA A 146 1.64 2.89 3.00
CA ALA A 146 2.13 3.48 4.24
C ALA A 146 1.41 2.96 5.49
N GLY A 147 0.33 2.19 5.32
CA GLY A 147 -0.43 1.61 6.44
C GLY A 147 -1.10 2.67 7.32
N PHE A 148 -1.09 2.46 8.64
CA PHE A 148 -1.69 3.38 9.60
C PHE A 148 -0.70 4.47 10.05
N LEU A 149 -1.14 5.72 10.04
CA LEU A 149 -0.38 6.82 10.62
C LEU A 149 -0.39 6.77 12.15
N PRO A 150 0.67 7.26 12.82
CA PRO A 150 0.71 7.35 14.28
C PRO A 150 -0.51 8.10 14.85
N PRO A 151 -1.09 7.63 15.98
CA PRO A 151 -2.29 8.24 16.54
C PRO A 151 -2.02 9.62 17.14
N LYS A 152 -0.80 9.86 17.66
CA LYS A 152 -0.43 11.13 18.29
C LYS A 152 -0.10 12.18 17.23
N ALA A 153 -0.73 13.36 17.32
CA ALA A 153 -0.60 14.45 16.35
C ALA A 153 0.86 14.79 15.97
N LYS A 154 1.74 14.99 16.96
CA LYS A 154 3.17 15.29 16.70
C LYS A 154 3.88 14.17 15.93
N GLN A 155 3.64 12.91 16.29
CA GLN A 155 4.25 11.77 15.61
C GLN A 155 3.69 11.60 14.19
N ARG A 156 2.39 11.84 14.02
CA ARG A 156 1.73 11.87 12.70
C ARG A 156 2.34 12.94 11.81
N ALA A 157 2.48 14.16 12.30
CA ALA A 157 3.11 15.26 11.56
C ALA A 157 4.55 14.92 11.15
N THR A 158 5.35 14.34 12.05
CA THR A 158 6.72 13.88 11.73
C THR A 158 6.72 12.79 10.65
N ALA A 159 5.82 11.80 10.73
CA ALA A 159 5.71 10.75 9.73
C ALA A 159 5.30 11.31 8.36
N LEU A 160 4.35 12.24 8.32
CA LEU A 160 3.91 12.91 7.09
C LEU A 160 5.02 13.78 6.49
N GLN A 161 5.79 14.49 7.32
CA GLN A 161 6.88 15.34 6.84
C GLN A 161 7.92 14.55 6.02
N ALA A 162 8.19 13.30 6.40
CA ALA A 162 9.11 12.43 5.67
C ALA A 162 8.59 12.00 4.28
N LEU A 163 7.30 12.21 4.00
CA LEU A 163 6.62 11.78 2.77
C LEU A 163 6.23 12.94 1.84
N VAL A 164 6.50 14.20 2.22
CA VAL A 164 6.06 15.39 1.46
C VAL A 164 6.57 15.39 0.02
N SER A 165 7.81 14.97 -0.19
CA SER A 165 8.46 14.89 -1.51
C SER A 165 8.36 13.51 -2.16
N HIS A 166 7.59 12.57 -1.57
CA HIS A 166 7.49 11.21 -2.08
C HIS A 166 6.75 11.20 -3.43
N PRO A 167 7.37 10.72 -4.53
CA PRO A 167 6.86 10.96 -5.90
C PRO A 167 5.69 10.07 -6.29
N TYR A 168 5.40 9.02 -5.52
CA TYR A 168 4.38 8.03 -5.85
C TYR A 168 3.16 8.18 -4.95
N ALA A 169 2.00 7.67 -5.40
CA ALA A 169 0.80 7.72 -4.60
C ALA A 169 1.01 7.00 -3.25
N LEU A 170 0.45 7.56 -2.19
CA LEU A 170 0.54 7.03 -0.83
C LEU A 170 -0.80 6.41 -0.45
N VAL A 171 -0.77 5.15 0.01
CA VAL A 171 -1.97 4.44 0.46
C VAL A 171 -1.93 4.29 1.98
N PHE A 172 -2.96 4.80 2.64
CA PHE A 172 -3.11 4.71 4.10
C PHE A 172 -4.38 3.96 4.46
N TYR A 173 -4.34 3.29 5.61
CA TYR A 173 -5.54 2.85 6.31
C TYR A 173 -5.85 3.80 7.45
N GLU A 174 -7.13 3.99 7.76
CA GLU A 174 -7.52 4.84 8.88
C GLU A 174 -8.81 4.39 9.57
N ALA A 175 -8.84 4.61 10.88
CA ALA A 175 -9.96 4.31 11.74
C ALA A 175 -11.00 5.45 11.71
N PRO A 176 -12.29 5.15 11.95
CA PRO A 176 -13.38 6.13 11.77
C PRO A 176 -13.25 7.35 12.68
N HIS A 177 -12.84 7.13 13.93
CA HIS A 177 -12.68 8.21 14.92
C HIS A 177 -11.50 9.15 14.64
N ARG A 178 -10.67 8.84 13.63
CA ARG A 178 -9.47 9.62 13.27
C ARG A 178 -9.51 10.19 11.87
N ILE A 179 -10.45 9.76 11.02
CA ILE A 179 -10.44 10.07 9.59
C ILE A 179 -10.40 11.57 9.30
N ALA A 180 -11.21 12.38 10.01
CA ALA A 180 -11.24 13.82 9.84
C ALA A 180 -9.90 14.47 10.22
N GLU A 181 -9.31 14.07 11.35
CA GLU A 181 -8.01 14.58 11.80
C GLU A 181 -6.87 14.19 10.85
N THR A 182 -6.91 12.98 10.30
CA THR A 182 -5.89 12.48 9.39
C THR A 182 -5.97 13.17 8.04
N VAL A 183 -7.16 13.35 7.46
CA VAL A 183 -7.30 14.13 6.21
C VAL A 183 -6.87 15.58 6.42
N ALA A 184 -7.15 16.16 7.59
CA ALA A 184 -6.64 17.49 7.91
C ALA A 184 -5.11 17.56 8.00
N ALA A 185 -4.48 16.60 8.68
CA ALA A 185 -3.02 16.53 8.78
C ALA A 185 -2.36 16.29 7.41
N LEU A 186 -2.98 15.48 6.55
CA LEU A 186 -2.54 15.30 5.16
C LEU A 186 -2.60 16.61 4.37
N ALA A 187 -3.71 17.36 4.49
CA ALA A 187 -3.88 18.65 3.81
C ALA A 187 -2.83 19.67 4.26
N GLU A 188 -2.53 19.71 5.56
CA GLU A 188 -1.50 20.58 6.14
C GLU A 188 -0.10 20.20 5.63
N ALA A 189 0.24 18.91 5.58
CA ALA A 189 1.56 18.46 5.19
C ALA A 189 1.82 18.50 3.67
N PHE A 190 0.85 18.10 2.85
CA PHE A 190 1.03 17.89 1.41
C PHE A 190 0.45 18.99 0.54
N GLY A 191 -0.31 19.91 1.15
CA GLY A 191 -1.02 20.99 0.49
C GLY A 191 -2.46 20.60 0.14
N PRO A 192 -3.42 21.53 0.26
CA PRO A 192 -4.86 21.25 0.15
C PRO A 192 -5.30 20.78 -1.24
N ALA A 193 -4.53 21.10 -2.29
CA ALA A 193 -4.85 20.77 -3.68
C ALA A 193 -4.42 19.36 -4.10
N ARG A 194 -3.72 18.60 -3.24
CA ARG A 194 -3.29 17.23 -3.60
C ARG A 194 -4.49 16.34 -3.83
N ARG A 195 -4.47 15.52 -4.89
CA ARG A 195 -5.58 14.60 -5.16
C ARG A 195 -5.68 13.54 -4.05
N LEU A 196 -6.92 13.19 -3.76
CA LEU A 196 -7.33 12.26 -2.72
C LEU A 196 -8.44 11.35 -3.28
N LEU A 197 -8.30 10.05 -3.04
CA LEU A 197 -9.41 9.10 -3.01
C LEU A 197 -9.65 8.69 -1.56
N ILE A 198 -10.90 8.80 -1.09
CA ILE A 198 -11.37 8.18 0.14
C ILE A 198 -12.25 7.00 -0.27
N ALA A 199 -11.85 5.79 0.09
CA ALA A 199 -12.65 4.59 -0.04
C ALA A 199 -13.14 4.15 1.34
N ARG A 200 -14.45 4.25 1.57
CA ARG A 200 -15.11 3.96 2.84
C ARG A 200 -15.91 2.67 2.71
N GLU A 201 -15.77 1.79 3.70
CA GLU A 201 -16.59 0.57 3.84
C GLU A 201 -16.59 -0.30 2.56
N LEU A 202 -15.42 -0.44 1.94
CA LEU A 202 -15.25 -1.24 0.72
C LEU A 202 -15.89 -2.63 0.88
N THR A 203 -16.61 -3.04 -0.16
CA THR A 203 -17.39 -4.28 -0.32
C THR A 203 -18.65 -4.38 0.56
N LYS A 204 -18.88 -3.46 1.51
CA LYS A 204 -20.01 -3.52 2.46
C LYS A 204 -21.23 -2.75 1.94
N LEU A 205 -22.35 -2.87 2.65
CA LEU A 205 -23.63 -2.23 2.29
C LEU A 205 -23.55 -0.70 2.14
N HIS A 206 -22.65 -0.05 2.89
CA HIS A 206 -22.49 1.40 2.90
C HIS A 206 -21.20 1.86 2.20
N GLU A 207 -20.73 1.08 1.21
CA GLU A 207 -19.58 1.45 0.40
C GLU A 207 -19.75 2.85 -0.21
N GLN A 208 -18.74 3.69 -0.05
CA GLN A 208 -18.69 5.02 -0.66
C GLN A 208 -17.27 5.34 -1.12
N LEU A 209 -17.18 5.88 -2.33
CA LEU A 209 -15.95 6.41 -2.90
C LEU A 209 -16.10 7.92 -3.06
N PHE A 210 -15.11 8.66 -2.59
CA PHE A 210 -14.97 10.09 -2.86
C PHE A 210 -13.64 10.33 -3.54
N GLN A 211 -13.65 11.02 -4.67
CA GLN A 211 -12.46 11.49 -5.36
C GLN A 211 -12.51 13.01 -5.50
N GLY A 212 -11.42 13.68 -5.13
CA GLY A 212 -11.27 15.12 -5.19
C GLY A 212 -9.90 15.52 -4.69
N THR A 213 -9.81 16.71 -4.10
CA THR A 213 -8.63 17.20 -3.40
C THR A 213 -8.70 16.92 -1.89
N LEU A 214 -7.58 17.06 -1.18
CA LEU A 214 -7.56 16.98 0.28
C LEU A 214 -8.53 17.98 0.93
N ALA A 215 -8.63 19.21 0.41
CA ALA A 215 -9.56 20.23 0.92
C ALA A 215 -11.04 19.84 0.73
N GLU A 216 -11.37 19.32 -0.46
CA GLU A 216 -12.71 18.83 -0.75
C GLU A 216 -13.04 17.58 0.08
N GLY A 217 -12.05 16.73 0.37
CA GLY A 217 -12.19 15.57 1.25
C GLY A 217 -12.57 15.97 2.69
N GLN A 218 -11.94 17.01 3.23
CA GLN A 218 -12.34 17.56 4.55
C GLN A 218 -13.80 18.03 4.54
N SER A 219 -14.18 18.77 3.51
CA SER A 219 -15.55 19.27 3.34
C SER A 219 -16.56 18.12 3.18
N TRP A 220 -16.19 17.08 2.43
CA TRP A 220 -17.00 15.89 2.22
C TRP A 220 -17.23 15.13 3.52
N LEU A 221 -16.19 14.91 4.34
CA LEU A 221 -16.29 14.26 5.65
C LEU A 221 -17.13 15.07 6.65
N ALA A 222 -17.06 16.40 6.60
CA ALA A 222 -17.84 17.27 7.48
C ALA A 222 -19.33 17.35 7.09
N GLY A 223 -19.66 17.11 5.81
CA GLY A 223 -21.02 17.25 5.30
C GLY A 223 -22.03 16.19 5.77
N ASP A 224 -21.58 15.05 6.32
CA ASP A 224 -22.45 14.02 6.89
C ASP A 224 -21.68 13.20 7.94
N ALA A 225 -22.20 13.15 9.16
CA ALA A 225 -21.59 12.40 10.26
C ALA A 225 -21.42 10.89 9.96
N ASN A 226 -22.26 10.32 9.10
CA ASN A 226 -22.10 8.94 8.68
C ASN A 226 -20.81 8.73 7.88
N ARG A 227 -20.31 9.73 7.15
CA ARG A 227 -19.06 9.63 6.37
C ARG A 227 -17.81 9.48 7.24
N GLN A 228 -17.93 9.55 8.55
CA GLN A 228 -16.86 9.30 9.51
C GLN A 228 -17.02 7.96 10.25
N ARG A 229 -17.88 7.05 9.76
CA ARG A 229 -18.11 5.71 10.35
C ARG A 229 -17.58 4.60 9.45
N GLY A 230 -17.17 3.49 10.05
CA GLY A 230 -16.66 2.33 9.31
C GLY A 230 -15.15 2.40 9.09
N GLU A 231 -14.67 1.69 8.08
CA GLU A 231 -13.23 1.58 7.76
C GLU A 231 -12.87 2.34 6.50
N PHE A 232 -11.64 2.87 6.45
CA PHE A 232 -11.19 3.75 5.38
C PHE A 232 -9.86 3.31 4.77
N VAL A 233 -9.80 3.41 3.45
CA VAL A 233 -8.55 3.45 2.68
C VAL A 233 -8.44 4.85 2.06
N LEU A 234 -7.30 5.49 2.25
CA LEU A 234 -6.97 6.77 1.62
C LEU A 234 -5.90 6.53 0.56
N VAL A 235 -6.12 7.02 -0.67
CA VAL A 235 -5.07 7.11 -1.68
C VAL A 235 -4.78 8.59 -1.91
N VAL A 236 -3.56 9.01 -1.68
CA VAL A 236 -3.12 10.41 -1.80
C VAL A 236 -2.09 10.50 -2.90
N GLU A 237 -2.23 11.48 -3.79
CA GLU A 237 -1.33 11.65 -4.92
C GLU A 237 0.11 11.94 -4.46
N GLY A 238 1.07 11.39 -5.19
CA GLY A 238 2.49 11.65 -4.97
C GLY A 238 2.84 13.13 -5.13
N ALA A 239 4.01 13.52 -4.64
CA ALA A 239 4.53 14.87 -4.83
C ALA A 239 4.46 15.22 -6.32
N PRO A 240 3.96 16.42 -6.68
CA PRO A 240 4.09 16.86 -8.05
C PRO A 240 5.56 16.73 -8.41
N ALA A 241 5.83 16.26 -9.64
CA ALA A 241 7.19 16.30 -10.16
C ALA A 241 7.71 17.69 -9.84
N ALA A 242 8.83 17.77 -9.11
CA ALA A 242 9.45 19.05 -8.80
C ALA A 242 9.46 19.78 -10.12
N SER A 243 8.71 20.88 -10.19
CA SER A 243 8.67 21.68 -11.39
C SER A 243 10.13 22.00 -11.62
N GLY A 244 10.72 21.34 -12.59
CA GLY A 244 11.81 21.89 -13.32
C GLY A 244 11.27 23.14 -14.01
N GLU A 245 10.90 24.17 -13.26
CA GLU A 245 11.75 25.34 -13.34
C GLU A 245 13.13 24.76 -13.07
N ALA A 246 13.79 24.32 -14.15
CA ALA A 246 15.23 24.43 -14.17
C ALA A 246 15.42 25.83 -13.62
N ASP A 247 15.98 25.94 -12.42
CA ASP A 247 16.54 27.21 -12.03
C ASP A 247 17.41 27.53 -13.24
N ASP A 248 16.94 28.47 -14.09
CA ASP A 248 17.53 28.72 -15.38
C ASP A 248 19.00 29.13 -15.16
N THR A 249 19.36 29.49 -13.92
CA THR A 249 20.68 29.84 -13.45
C THR A 249 21.51 28.69 -12.88
N ALA A 250 20.93 27.51 -12.61
CA ALA A 250 21.60 26.37 -11.96
C ALA A 250 22.85 25.87 -12.71
N HIS A 251 22.93 26.16 -14.01
CA HIS A 251 24.05 25.79 -14.86
C HIS A 251 24.85 26.99 -15.37
N ASP A 252 24.58 28.20 -14.88
CA ASP A 252 25.21 29.43 -15.35
C ASP A 252 26.74 29.42 -15.17
N ALA A 253 27.24 28.94 -14.03
CA ALA A 253 28.69 28.90 -13.79
C ALA A 253 29.41 28.00 -14.81
N LEU A 254 28.83 26.83 -15.09
CA LEU A 254 29.33 25.91 -16.10
C LEU A 254 29.22 26.50 -17.51
N LEU A 255 28.08 27.11 -17.84
CA LEU A 255 27.87 27.74 -19.15
C LEU A 255 28.82 28.92 -19.37
N ARG A 256 29.05 29.78 -18.37
CA ARG A 256 30.00 30.90 -18.45
C ARG A 256 31.42 30.41 -18.74
N LEU A 257 31.87 29.35 -18.05
CA LEU A 257 33.20 28.77 -18.27
C LEU A 257 33.31 28.15 -19.68
N LEU A 258 32.30 27.40 -20.13
CA LEU A 258 32.32 26.79 -21.46
C LEU A 258 32.26 27.83 -22.59
N LEU A 259 31.52 28.93 -22.39
CA LEU A 259 31.40 30.02 -23.36
C LEU A 259 32.71 30.81 -23.57
N GLU A 260 33.69 30.68 -22.67
CA GLU A 260 35.04 31.24 -22.85
C GLU A 260 35.87 30.43 -23.85
N GLU A 261 35.60 29.13 -23.97
CA GLU A 261 36.43 28.21 -24.74
C GLU A 261 35.76 27.75 -26.04
N VAL A 262 34.42 27.70 -26.10
CA VAL A 262 33.68 27.15 -27.24
C VAL A 262 32.44 27.95 -27.63
N PRO A 263 32.00 27.87 -28.89
CA PRO A 263 30.75 28.51 -29.33
C PRO A 263 29.52 28.02 -28.56
N VAL A 264 28.50 28.89 -28.42
CA VAL A 264 27.23 28.65 -27.70
C VAL A 264 26.63 27.26 -27.96
N LYS A 265 26.59 26.83 -29.21
CA LYS A 265 26.03 25.53 -29.62
C LYS A 265 26.82 24.33 -29.06
N SER A 266 28.13 24.47 -28.93
CA SER A 266 29.03 23.47 -28.35
C SER A 266 28.98 23.52 -26.83
N ALA A 267 28.96 24.71 -26.22
CA ALA A 267 28.79 24.90 -24.78
C ALA A 267 27.49 24.23 -24.28
N ALA A 268 26.36 24.50 -24.93
CA ALA A 268 25.08 23.89 -24.58
C ALA A 268 25.06 22.36 -24.78
N LYS A 269 25.77 21.85 -25.80
CA LYS A 269 25.88 20.40 -26.03
C LYS A 269 26.71 19.73 -24.94
N LEU A 270 27.84 20.33 -24.55
CA LEU A 270 28.73 19.79 -23.51
C LEU A 270 28.06 19.86 -22.13
N ALA A 271 27.42 20.99 -21.80
CA ALA A 271 26.67 21.13 -20.56
C ALA A 271 25.55 20.09 -20.45
N ALA A 272 24.77 19.86 -21.52
CA ALA A 272 23.71 18.84 -21.52
C ALA A 272 24.27 17.42 -21.29
N ALA A 273 25.42 17.11 -21.88
CA ALA A 273 26.09 15.83 -21.67
C ALA A 273 26.62 15.64 -20.24
N LEU A 274 27.03 16.72 -19.58
CA LEU A 274 27.58 16.70 -18.22
C LEU A 274 26.51 16.72 -17.12
N THR A 275 25.39 17.41 -17.35
CA THR A 275 24.37 17.64 -16.31
C THR A 275 23.10 16.80 -16.51
N GLY A 276 22.89 16.23 -17.70
CA GLY A 276 21.65 15.55 -18.05
C GLY A 276 20.46 16.48 -18.30
N ALA A 277 20.65 17.80 -18.20
CA ALA A 277 19.60 18.78 -18.45
C ALA A 277 19.29 18.94 -19.95
N SER A 278 18.10 19.47 -20.26
CA SER A 278 17.66 19.67 -21.64
C SER A 278 18.61 20.57 -22.42
N ARG A 279 19.09 20.07 -23.56
CA ARG A 279 19.97 20.83 -24.47
C ARG A 279 19.30 22.10 -25.00
N SER A 280 17.99 22.08 -25.24
CA SER A 280 17.27 23.26 -25.74
C SER A 280 17.23 24.37 -24.68
N THR A 281 16.96 24.01 -23.42
CA THR A 281 16.94 24.93 -22.27
C THR A 281 18.32 25.53 -22.04
N LEU A 282 19.37 24.69 -22.00
CA LEU A 282 20.75 25.15 -21.83
C LEU A 282 21.23 26.05 -22.98
N TYR A 283 20.79 25.80 -24.22
CA TYR A 283 21.12 26.64 -25.37
C TYR A 283 20.47 28.03 -25.27
N ALA A 284 19.18 28.10 -24.90
CA ALA A 284 18.49 29.36 -24.69
C ALA A 284 19.17 30.19 -23.58
N ARG A 285 19.54 29.55 -22.46
CA ARG A 285 20.26 30.22 -21.37
C ARG A 285 21.64 30.72 -21.78
N ALA A 286 22.40 29.92 -22.54
CA ALA A 286 23.73 30.30 -23.00
C ALA A 286 23.72 31.51 -23.95
N LEU A 287 22.65 31.73 -24.71
CA LEU A 287 22.46 32.94 -25.51
C LEU A 287 22.31 34.18 -24.62
N VAL A 288 21.42 34.10 -23.62
CA VAL A 288 21.20 35.20 -22.65
C VAL A 288 22.49 35.56 -21.91
N LEU A 289 23.28 34.57 -21.49
CA LEU A 289 24.56 34.80 -20.80
C LEU A 289 25.65 35.40 -21.70
N LYS A 290 25.59 35.15 -23.01
CA LYS A 290 26.54 35.70 -23.97
C LYS A 290 26.23 37.16 -24.28
N GLU A 291 24.95 37.51 -24.45
CA GLU A 291 24.50 38.88 -24.72
C GLU A 291 24.78 39.80 -23.52
N GLY A 292 24.66 39.32 -22.28
CA GLY A 292 25.01 40.09 -21.08
C GLY A 292 26.51 40.25 -20.79
N LYS A 293 27.41 39.80 -21.68
CA LYS A 293 28.88 39.96 -21.56
C LYS A 293 29.43 41.03 -22.52
N GLU A 294 28.59 41.58 -23.40
CA GLU A 294 28.95 42.60 -24.40
C GLU A 294 28.68 44.05 -23.93
N ASP A 295 28.14 44.23 -22.72
CA ASP A 295 28.08 45.50 -21.96
C ASP A 295 29.15 45.51 -20.84
#